data_AF-A0A2E5AM17-F1
#
_entry.id   AF-A0A2E5AM17-F1
#
_cell.length_a   1.000
_cell.length_b   1.000
_cell.length_c   1.000
_cell.angle_alpha   90.00
_cell.angle_beta   90.00
_cell.angle_gamma   90.00
#
_symmetry.space_group_name_H-M   'P 1'
#
loop_
_entity.id
_entity.type
_entity.pdbx_description
1 polymer ?
#
loop_
_entity_poly.entity_id
_entity_poly.type
_entity_poly.pdbx_seq_one_letter_code
_entity_poly.pdbx_strand_id
1 'polypeptide(L)'
;MIAETLAGISLFKAAVDGIKGTIGTAKDVGEIAGFLDKLFEGESQVQQQRNKRSGVGGLGDQFGVTNVAREVIDAKLAKEQMQEIAAMVDMRFGHGTWSSIVAERAKRIQEAKQAEIERRKQEAIKYAQMQETIVHGIVALLAAVAIALGIASMIYFASGS
;
A
#
# COMPACT_ATOMS: atom_id res chain seq x y z
N MET A 1 8.95 -17.11 -2.05
CA MET A 1 8.80 -17.23 -0.58
C MET A 1 10.14 -17.32 0.18
N ILE A 2 10.94 -18.41 0.16
CA ILE A 2 12.21 -18.47 0.95
C ILE A 2 13.27 -17.46 0.45
N ALA A 3 13.39 -17.29 -0.88
CA ALA A 3 14.32 -16.33 -1.48
C ALA A 3 13.95 -14.87 -1.13
N GLU A 4 12.65 -14.55 -1.04
CA GLU A 4 12.16 -13.23 -0.58
C GLU A 4 12.45 -13.00 0.92
N THR A 5 12.42 -14.07 1.75
CA THR A 5 12.79 -14.00 3.17
C THR A 5 14.25 -13.65 3.35
N LEU A 6 15.12 -14.35 2.60
CA LEU A 6 16.55 -14.11 2.63
C LEU A 6 16.92 -12.74 2.04
N ALA A 7 16.22 -12.28 1.01
CA ALA A 7 16.42 -10.96 0.41
C ALA A 7 16.01 -9.81 1.35
N GLY A 8 14.88 -9.94 2.06
CA GLY A 8 14.43 -8.92 3.01
C GLY A 8 15.33 -8.82 4.24
N ILE A 9 15.76 -9.97 4.78
CA ILE A 9 16.67 -10.03 5.92
C ILE A 9 18.07 -9.53 5.53
N SER A 10 18.55 -9.84 4.32
CA SER A 10 19.85 -9.34 3.86
C SER A 10 19.84 -7.83 3.63
N LEU A 11 18.76 -7.30 3.06
CA LEU A 11 18.56 -5.85 2.93
C LEU A 11 18.52 -5.16 4.29
N PHE A 12 17.75 -5.70 5.24
CA PHE A 12 17.66 -5.19 6.60
C PHE A 12 19.03 -5.16 7.27
N LYS A 13 19.77 -6.28 7.21
CA LYS A 13 21.10 -6.38 7.80
C LYS A 13 22.10 -5.41 7.15
N ALA A 14 22.10 -5.33 5.82
CA ALA A 14 22.97 -4.41 5.10
C ALA A 14 22.67 -2.94 5.46
N ALA A 15 21.41 -2.60 5.69
CA ALA A 15 21.00 -1.28 6.15
C ALA A 15 21.50 -0.99 7.57
N VAL A 16 21.34 -1.94 8.50
CA VAL A 16 21.88 -1.84 9.88
C VAL A 16 23.39 -1.62 9.86
N ASP A 17 24.13 -2.44 9.09
CA ASP A 17 25.58 -2.35 8.99
C ASP A 17 26.01 -1.01 8.37
N GLY A 18 25.30 -0.56 7.33
CA GLY A 18 25.50 0.75 6.70
C GLY A 18 25.31 1.91 7.68
N ILE A 19 24.24 1.88 8.48
CA ILE A 19 23.99 2.90 9.52
C ILE A 19 25.09 2.86 10.57
N LYS A 20 25.39 1.68 11.14
CA LYS A 20 26.43 1.55 12.17
C LYS A 20 27.80 2.03 11.70
N GLY A 21 28.14 1.76 10.43
CA GLY A 21 29.41 2.19 9.83
C GLY A 21 29.50 3.69 9.53
N THR A 22 28.38 4.40 9.42
CA THR A 22 28.35 5.82 8.97
C THR A 22 27.87 6.79 10.04
N ILE A 23 27.03 6.35 10.97
CA ILE A 23 26.36 7.22 11.95
C ILE A 23 27.33 7.96 12.87
N GLY A 24 28.51 7.37 13.15
CA GLY A 24 29.53 8.00 13.96
C GLY A 24 30.16 9.25 13.33
N THR A 25 30.19 9.33 11.99
CA THR A 25 30.78 10.45 11.25
C THR A 25 29.76 11.32 10.52
N ALA A 26 28.53 10.83 10.36
CA ALA A 26 27.44 11.51 9.67
C ALA A 26 27.15 12.89 10.27
N LYS A 27 27.14 13.96 9.47
CA LYS A 27 26.88 15.33 9.96
C LYS A 27 25.40 15.66 10.03
N ASP A 28 24.60 15.03 9.19
CA ASP A 28 23.15 15.13 9.18
C ASP A 28 22.49 13.78 8.91
N VAL A 29 21.18 13.71 9.16
CA VAL A 29 20.37 12.49 8.97
C VAL A 29 20.31 12.07 7.49
N GLY A 30 20.50 13.02 6.57
CA GLY A 30 20.52 12.77 5.13
C GLY A 30 21.63 11.81 4.71
N GLU A 31 22.79 11.86 5.36
CA GLU A 31 23.91 10.95 5.10
C GLU A 31 23.57 9.47 5.38
N ILE A 32 22.60 9.21 6.27
CA ILE A 32 22.10 7.86 6.56
C ILE A 32 20.70 7.57 6.00
N ALA A 33 20.05 8.55 5.34
CA ALA A 33 18.65 8.45 4.94
C ALA A 33 18.39 7.26 4.00
N GLY A 34 19.27 7.03 3.02
CA GLY A 34 19.14 5.89 2.11
C GLY A 34 19.27 4.53 2.80
N PHE A 35 19.98 4.45 3.94
CA PHE A 35 20.01 3.24 4.75
C PHE A 35 18.77 3.13 5.64
N LEU A 36 18.27 4.23 6.19
CA LEU A 36 17.02 4.26 6.95
C LEU A 36 15.83 3.77 6.10
N ASP A 37 15.75 4.17 4.83
CA ASP A 37 14.70 3.70 3.93
C ASP A 37 14.75 2.17 3.74
N LYS A 38 15.95 1.63 3.48
CA LYS A 38 16.17 0.19 3.35
C LYS A 38 15.91 -0.57 4.64
N LEU A 39 16.23 0.05 5.79
CA LEU A 39 15.96 -0.50 7.11
C LEU A 39 14.45 -0.66 7.33
N PHE A 40 13.67 0.39 7.07
CA PHE A 40 12.21 0.35 7.19
C PHE A 40 11.55 -0.59 6.17
N GLU A 41 12.10 -0.69 4.96
CA GLU A 41 11.64 -1.62 3.96
C GLU A 41 11.88 -3.08 4.39
N GLY A 42 13.11 -3.40 4.80
CA GLY A 42 13.48 -4.73 5.28
C GLY A 42 12.65 -5.16 6.50
N GLU A 43 12.42 -4.26 7.45
CA GLU A 43 11.59 -4.50 8.64
C GLU A 43 10.14 -4.83 8.24
N SER A 44 9.56 -4.04 7.33
CA SER A 44 8.22 -4.26 6.79
C SER A 44 8.12 -5.61 6.06
N GLN A 45 9.14 -6.00 5.29
CA GLN A 45 9.18 -7.30 4.62
C GLN A 45 9.24 -8.46 5.62
N VAL A 46 10.01 -8.35 6.71
CA VAL A 46 10.04 -9.35 7.80
C VAL A 46 8.66 -9.48 8.45
N GLN A 47 8.01 -8.36 8.77
CA GLN A 47 6.66 -8.36 9.35
C GLN A 47 5.58 -8.91 8.42
N GLN A 48 5.59 -8.53 7.14
CA GLN A 48 4.64 -9.01 6.15
C GLN A 48 4.74 -10.52 5.95
N GLN A 49 5.94 -11.08 5.98
CA GLN A 49 6.14 -12.52 5.81
C GLN A 49 5.57 -13.32 6.97
N ARG A 50 5.79 -12.86 8.20
CA ARG A 50 5.12 -13.40 9.39
C ARG A 50 3.60 -13.39 9.23
N ASN A 51 3.04 -12.24 8.86
CA ASN A 51 1.57 -12.08 8.75
C ASN A 51 0.97 -12.92 7.60
N LYS A 52 1.66 -13.05 6.46
CA LYS A 52 1.22 -13.86 5.32
C LYS A 52 1.17 -15.36 5.66
N ARG A 53 2.10 -15.87 6.48
CA ARG A 53 2.15 -17.29 6.84
C ARG A 53 1.24 -17.65 8.02
N SER A 54 0.94 -16.70 8.90
CA SER A 54 -0.09 -16.88 9.94
C SER A 54 -1.50 -17.11 9.37
N GLY A 55 -1.76 -16.74 8.10
CA GLY A 55 -3.06 -16.92 7.43
C GLY A 55 -3.20 -18.19 6.57
N VAL A 56 -2.12 -18.95 6.34
CA VAL A 56 -2.13 -20.16 5.48
C VAL A 56 -2.18 -21.42 6.35
N GLY A 57 -3.34 -21.68 6.95
CA GLY A 57 -3.65 -22.94 7.64
C GLY A 57 -4.06 -24.05 6.67
N GLY A 58 -3.22 -24.37 5.67
CA GLY A 58 -3.59 -25.32 4.60
C GLY A 58 -2.45 -26.22 4.12
N LEU A 59 -2.51 -27.49 4.53
CA LEU A 59 -2.05 -28.70 3.83
C LEU A 59 -0.54 -28.91 3.51
N GLY A 60 0.39 -28.35 4.30
CA GLY A 60 1.85 -28.56 4.11
C GLY A 60 2.66 -28.77 5.40
N ASP A 61 2.02 -29.25 6.47
CA ASP A 61 2.42 -29.08 7.88
C ASP A 61 3.69 -29.84 8.36
N GLN A 62 4.40 -30.56 7.48
CA GLN A 62 5.65 -31.25 7.87
C GLN A 62 6.93 -30.42 7.67
N PHE A 63 6.86 -29.28 6.98
CA PHE A 63 7.98 -28.34 6.80
C PHE A 63 7.76 -26.97 7.46
N GLY A 64 6.60 -26.75 8.12
CA GLY A 64 6.18 -25.45 8.67
C GLY A 64 6.80 -25.09 10.03
N VAL A 65 6.97 -26.06 10.94
CA VAL A 65 7.37 -25.80 12.33
C VAL A 65 8.78 -25.20 12.45
N THR A 66 9.74 -25.68 11.66
CA THR A 66 11.12 -25.15 11.67
C THR A 66 11.19 -23.70 11.16
N ASN A 67 10.25 -23.28 10.31
CA ASN A 67 10.24 -21.93 9.76
C ASN A 67 9.60 -20.91 10.70
N VAL A 68 8.57 -21.30 11.48
CA VAL A 68 7.91 -20.40 12.44
C VAL A 68 8.89 -19.95 13.52
N ALA A 69 9.70 -20.86 14.07
CA ALA A 69 10.73 -20.50 15.06
C ALA A 69 11.73 -19.47 14.50
N ARG A 70 12.20 -19.68 13.27
CA ARG A 70 13.10 -18.73 12.58
C ARG A 70 12.42 -17.38 12.35
N GLU A 71 11.19 -17.34 11.86
CA GLU A 71 10.45 -16.09 11.62
C GLU A 71 10.22 -15.29 12.91
N VAL A 72 9.90 -15.96 14.01
CA VAL A 72 9.75 -15.30 15.32
C VAL A 72 11.09 -14.76 15.80
N ILE A 73 12.18 -15.52 15.63
CA ILE A 73 13.54 -15.07 15.99
C ILE A 73 13.93 -13.86 15.14
N ASP A 74 13.76 -13.92 13.81
CA ASP A 74 14.11 -12.84 12.89
C ASP A 74 13.32 -11.57 13.18
N ALA A 75 12.02 -11.69 13.50
CA ALA A 75 11.20 -10.54 13.88
C ALA A 75 11.63 -9.93 15.22
N LYS A 76 12.04 -10.75 16.21
CA LYS A 76 12.60 -10.25 17.47
C LYS A 76 13.93 -9.56 17.26
N LEU A 77 14.83 -10.18 16.49
CA LEU A 77 16.13 -9.61 16.16
C LEU A 77 15.99 -8.29 15.39
N ALA A 78 15.07 -8.22 14.43
CA ALA A 78 14.77 -6.99 13.71
C ALA A 78 14.28 -5.90 14.67
N LYS A 79 13.38 -6.24 15.61
CA LYS A 79 12.91 -5.29 16.63
C LYS A 79 14.02 -4.78 17.54
N GLU A 80 14.92 -5.66 17.99
CA GLU A 80 16.08 -5.28 18.81
C GLU A 80 17.02 -4.36 18.04
N GLN A 81 17.35 -4.70 16.79
CA GLN A 81 18.19 -3.86 15.94
C GLN A 81 17.54 -2.51 15.65
N MET A 82 16.22 -2.46 15.44
CA MET A 82 15.48 -1.20 15.30
C MET A 82 15.61 -0.31 16.54
N GLN A 83 15.56 -0.89 17.74
CA GLN A 83 15.76 -0.15 18.99
C GLN A 83 17.20 0.35 19.14
N GLU A 84 18.18 -0.46 18.74
CA GLU A 84 19.59 -0.07 18.73
C GLU A 84 19.84 1.11 17.77
N ILE A 85 19.33 1.02 16.54
CA ILE A 85 19.41 2.10 15.55
C ILE A 85 18.71 3.36 16.08
N ALA A 86 17.52 3.22 16.68
CA ALA A 86 16.80 4.35 17.26
C ALA A 86 17.65 5.08 18.31
N ALA A 87 18.28 4.34 19.22
CA ALA A 87 19.16 4.91 20.22
C ALA A 87 20.38 5.59 19.59
N MET A 88 21.02 4.99 18.58
CA MET A 88 22.16 5.61 17.91
C MET A 88 21.78 6.89 17.16
N VAL A 89 20.61 6.92 16.50
CA VAL A 89 20.08 8.11 15.82
C VAL A 89 19.83 9.23 16.82
N ASP A 90 19.17 8.92 17.93
CA ASP A 90 18.90 9.92 18.97
C ASP A 90 20.18 10.41 19.66
N MET A 91 21.15 9.53 19.90
CA MET A 91 22.45 9.90 20.46
C MET A 91 23.25 10.80 19.50
N ARG A 92 23.15 10.57 18.18
CA ARG A 92 23.90 11.33 17.19
C ARG A 92 23.25 12.67 16.85
N PHE A 93 21.94 12.69 16.66
CA PHE A 93 21.22 13.83 16.09
C PHE A 93 20.31 14.55 17.10
N GLY A 94 20.24 14.06 18.33
CA GLY A 94 19.43 14.64 19.41
C GLY A 94 18.20 13.79 19.73
N HIS A 95 17.80 13.82 20.99
CA HIS A 95 16.67 13.04 21.49
C HIS A 95 15.37 13.34 20.73
N GLY A 96 14.63 12.30 20.36
CA GLY A 96 13.36 12.44 19.64
C GLY A 96 13.49 12.58 18.13
N THR A 97 14.72 12.59 17.59
CA THR A 97 14.95 12.58 16.14
C THR A 97 14.35 11.32 15.51
N TRP A 98 14.64 10.15 16.08
CA TRP A 98 14.09 8.89 15.60
C TRP A 98 12.56 8.89 15.65
N SER A 99 11.98 9.33 16.77
CA SER A 99 10.53 9.38 16.94
C SER A 99 9.87 10.28 15.89
N SER A 100 10.48 11.44 15.59
CA SER A 100 10.00 12.37 14.58
C SER A 100 10.02 11.76 13.18
N ILE A 101 11.10 11.04 12.83
CA ILE A 101 11.22 10.32 11.55
C ILE A 101 10.11 9.28 11.41
N VAL A 102 9.91 8.45 12.44
CA VAL A 102 8.88 7.40 12.42
C VAL A 102 7.47 8.00 12.34
N ALA A 103 7.20 9.07 13.09
CA ALA A 103 5.90 9.75 13.09
C ALA A 103 5.57 10.36 11.73
N GLU A 104 6.51 11.07 11.11
CA GLU A 104 6.33 11.67 9.79
C GLU A 104 6.16 10.59 8.71
N ARG A 105 6.93 9.50 8.78
CA ARG A 105 6.75 8.35 7.88
C ARG A 105 5.36 7.73 8.03
N ALA A 106 4.89 7.52 9.26
CA ALA A 106 3.56 6.97 9.53
C ALA A 106 2.46 7.89 8.97
N LYS A 107 2.60 9.20 9.16
CA LYS A 107 1.69 10.21 8.60
C LYS A 107 1.62 10.11 7.07
N ARG A 108 2.76 10.10 6.38
CA ARG A 108 2.81 10.00 4.91
C ARG A 108 2.19 8.70 4.38
N ILE A 109 2.43 7.57 5.05
CA ILE A 109 1.81 6.29 4.69
C ILE A 109 0.30 6.35 4.85
N GLN A 110 -0.18 6.95 5.94
CA GLN A 110 -1.61 7.11 6.19
C GLN A 110 -2.27 8.03 5.15
N GLU A 111 -1.66 9.18 4.84
CA GLU A 111 -2.13 10.11 3.82
C GLU A 111 -2.19 9.45 2.44
N ALA A 112 -1.15 8.72 2.05
CA ALA A 112 -1.13 7.97 0.79
C ALA A 112 -2.24 6.91 0.74
N LYS A 113 -2.48 6.20 1.85
CA LYS A 113 -3.56 5.21 1.96
C LYS A 113 -4.94 5.86 1.87
N GLN A 114 -5.14 7.00 2.51
CA GLN A 114 -6.41 7.74 2.46
C GLN A 114 -6.67 8.29 1.05
N ALA A 115 -5.66 8.90 0.41
CA ALA A 115 -5.76 9.38 -0.96
C ALA A 115 -6.09 8.26 -1.96
N GLU A 116 -5.51 7.07 -1.80
CA GLU A 116 -5.84 5.90 -2.63
C GLU A 116 -7.30 5.44 -2.42
N ILE A 117 -7.79 5.43 -1.17
CA ILE A 117 -9.19 5.08 -0.86
C ILE A 117 -10.15 6.12 -1.47
N GLU A 118 -9.83 7.40 -1.36
CA GLU A 118 -10.63 8.49 -1.93
C GLU A 118 -10.63 8.44 -3.46
N ARG A 119 -9.48 8.20 -4.10
CA ARG A 119 -9.39 8.04 -5.55
C ARG A 119 -10.27 6.87 -6.02
N ARG A 120 -10.19 5.71 -5.36
CA ARG A 120 -11.05 4.55 -5.67
C ARG A 120 -12.54 4.85 -5.50
N LYS A 121 -12.91 5.59 -4.44
CA LYS A 121 -14.30 6.02 -4.23
C LYS A 121 -14.77 6.96 -5.34
N GLN A 122 -13.95 7.94 -5.73
CA GLN A 122 -14.29 8.88 -6.80
C GLN A 122 -14.40 8.18 -8.16
N GLU A 123 -13.49 7.25 -8.48
CA GLU A 123 -13.56 6.42 -9.69
C GLU A 123 -14.85 5.61 -9.73
N ALA A 124 -15.25 4.99 -8.61
CA ALA A 124 -16.51 4.25 -8.52
C ALA A 124 -17.74 5.16 -8.71
N ILE A 125 -17.75 6.36 -8.12
CA ILE A 125 -18.84 7.34 -8.28
C ILE A 125 -18.93 7.82 -9.73
N LYS A 126 -17.80 8.19 -10.35
CA LYS A 126 -17.76 8.63 -11.75
C LYS A 126 -18.25 7.53 -12.69
N TYR A 127 -17.85 6.29 -12.43
CA TYR A 127 -18.32 5.14 -13.20
C TYR A 127 -19.84 4.96 -13.08
N ALA A 128 -20.39 5.07 -11.87
CA ALA A 128 -21.83 5.01 -11.64
C ALA A 128 -22.59 6.16 -12.33
N GLN A 129 -22.09 7.40 -12.24
CA GLN A 129 -22.69 8.56 -12.91
C GLN A 129 -22.64 8.45 -14.44
N MET A 130 -21.55 7.92 -14.98
CA MET A 130 -21.42 7.68 -16.42
C MET A 130 -22.44 6.63 -16.90
N GLN A 131 -22.61 5.54 -16.14
CA GLN A 131 -23.64 4.53 -16.40
C GLN A 131 -25.04 5.15 -16.40
N GLU A 132 -25.38 5.92 -15.36
CA GLU A 132 -26.68 6.60 -15.28
C GLU A 132 -26.89 7.56 -16.45
N THR A 133 -25.89 8.38 -16.80
CA THR A 133 -25.99 9.34 -17.91
C THR A 133 -26.21 8.63 -19.25
N ILE A 134 -25.48 7.54 -19.51
CA ILE A 134 -25.64 6.75 -20.73
C ILE A 134 -27.05 6.14 -20.79
N VAL A 135 -27.54 5.55 -19.70
CA VAL A 135 -28.88 4.96 -19.64
C VAL A 135 -29.96 6.02 -19.88
N HIS A 136 -29.87 7.17 -19.22
CA HIS A 136 -30.83 8.27 -19.43
C HIS A 136 -30.79 8.80 -20.88
N GLY A 137 -29.59 8.91 -21.47
CA GLY A 137 -29.43 9.30 -22.87
C GLY A 137 -30.10 8.33 -23.85
N ILE A 138 -29.93 7.02 -23.63
CA ILE A 138 -30.58 5.98 -24.44
C ILE A 138 -32.11 6.04 -24.29
N VAL A 139 -32.62 6.16 -23.06
CA VAL A 139 -34.07 6.25 -22.80
C VAL A 139 -34.66 7.49 -23.46
N ALA A 140 -34.00 8.65 -23.35
CA ALA A 140 -34.45 9.88 -24.00
C ALA A 140 -34.47 9.76 -25.54
N LEU A 141 -33.45 9.13 -26.12
CA LEU A 141 -33.39 8.87 -27.56
C LEU A 141 -34.56 7.96 -28.00
N LEU A 142 -34.81 6.86 -27.29
CA LEU A 142 -35.90 5.94 -27.61
C LEU A 142 -37.27 6.61 -27.50
N ALA A 143 -37.48 7.43 -26.46
CA ALA A 143 -38.72 8.20 -26.30
C ALA A 143 -38.93 9.18 -27.47
N ALA A 144 -37.89 9.89 -27.90
CA ALA A 144 -37.96 10.81 -29.04
C ALA A 144 -38.31 10.07 -30.35
N VAL A 145 -37.70 8.91 -30.60
CA VAL A 145 -38.02 8.07 -31.77
C VAL A 145 -39.47 7.59 -31.72
N ALA A 146 -39.95 7.13 -30.56
CA ALA A 146 -41.33 6.67 -30.41
C ALA A 146 -42.35 7.79 -30.68
N ILE A 147 -42.09 9.01 -30.20
CA ILE A 147 -42.93 10.19 -30.45
C ILE A 147 -42.93 10.52 -31.95
N ALA A 148 -41.77 10.54 -32.60
CA ALA A 148 -41.66 10.84 -34.02
C ALA A 148 -42.42 9.82 -34.89
N LEU A 149 -42.29 8.53 -34.57
CA LEU A 149 -43.03 7.46 -35.25
C LEU A 149 -44.55 7.60 -35.03
N GLY A 150 -44.99 7.90 -33.82
CA GLY A 150 -46.41 8.13 -33.51
C GLY A 150 -47.01 9.29 -34.31
N ILE A 151 -46.28 10.40 -34.43
CA ILE A 151 -46.69 11.56 -35.24
C ILE A 151 -46.76 11.18 -36.72
N ALA A 152 -45.75 10.49 -37.25
CA ALA A 152 -45.72 10.05 -38.65
C ALA A 152 -46.89 9.10 -38.97
N SER A 153 -47.20 8.16 -38.08
CA SER A 153 -48.36 7.27 -38.22
C SER A 153 -49.67 8.04 -38.22
N MET A 154 -49.86 9.02 -37.33
CA MET A 154 -51.08 9.86 -37.31
C MET A 154 -51.27 10.63 -38.61
N ILE A 155 -50.20 11.22 -39.16
CA ILE A 155 -50.24 11.94 -40.44
C ILE A 155 -50.61 10.99 -41.58
N TYR A 156 -50.01 9.80 -41.62
CA TYR A 156 -50.31 8.79 -42.64
C TYR A 156 -51.80 8.41 -42.66
N PHE A 157 -52.38 8.11 -41.49
CA PHE A 157 -53.81 7.77 -41.40
C PHE A 157 -54.74 8.94 -41.76
N ALA A 158 -54.39 10.18 -41.38
CA ALA A 158 -55.19 11.36 -41.73
C ALA A 158 -55.14 11.72 -43.22
N SER A 159 -54.06 11.35 -43.93
CA SER A 159 -53.92 11.56 -45.37
C SER A 159 -54.55 10.47 -46.25
N GLY A 160 -54.92 9.34 -45.64
CA GLY A 160 -55.53 8.18 -46.32
C GLY A 160 -57.05 8.06 -46.20
N SER A 161 -57.70 9.01 -45.51
CA SER A 161 -59.17 9.12 -45.37
C SER A 161 -59.70 10.31 -46.15
#